data_AF-A0A2C9D1M5-F1
#
_entry.id   AF-A0A2C9D1M5-F1
#
_cell.length_a   1.000
_cell.length_b   1.000
_cell.length_c   1.000
_cell.angle_alpha   90.00
_cell.angle_beta   90.00
_cell.angle_gamma   90.00
#
_symmetry.space_group_name_H-M   'P 1'
#
loop_
_entity.id
_entity.type
_entity.pdbx_description
1 polymer ?
#
loop_
_entity_poly.entity_id
_entity_poly.type
_entity_poly.pdbx_seq_one_letter_code
_entity_poly.pdbx_strand_id
1 'polypeptide(L)'
;MLRLFLKRLITCHWVVTLAVMCASVIIFSTASVNLFVMISGNLRFLAEHGVMAVMEGALHQSLQLFGLSLATGVSYVLFKACEHVLVGKLLS
;
A
#
# COMPACT_ATOMS: atom_id res chain seq x y z
N MET A 1 12.73 -12.64 10.98
CA MET A 1 13.70 -12.44 9.87
C MET A 1 13.53 -11.11 9.13
N LEU A 2 12.31 -10.70 8.72
CA LEU A 2 12.07 -9.44 8.00
C LEU A 2 12.60 -8.19 8.73
N ARG A 3 12.38 -8.07 10.04
CA ARG A 3 12.85 -6.92 10.85
C ARG A 3 14.37 -6.75 10.89
N LEU A 4 15.12 -7.86 10.89
CA LEU A 4 16.60 -7.84 10.89
C LEU A 4 17.15 -7.50 9.50
N PHE A 5 16.50 -8.00 8.45
CA PHE A 5 16.85 -7.69 7.07
C PHE A 5 16.58 -6.21 6.74
N LEU A 6 15.42 -5.68 7.16
CA LEU A 6 15.09 -4.26 7.03
C LEU A 6 16.08 -3.37 7.78
N LYS A 7 16.39 -3.70 9.05
CA LYS A 7 17.40 -2.98 9.82
C LYS A 7 18.74 -2.96 9.09
N ARG A 8 19.21 -4.11 8.59
CA ARG A 8 20.52 -4.22 7.93
C ARG A 8 20.56 -3.45 6.61
N LEU A 9 19.48 -3.51 5.81
CA LEU A 9 19.35 -2.81 4.53
C LEU A 9 19.31 -1.28 4.72
N ILE A 10 18.57 -0.79 5.72
CA ILE A 10 18.40 0.63 6.04
C ILE A 10 19.65 1.24 6.71
N THR A 11 20.42 0.43 7.45
CA THR A 11 21.56 0.96 8.22
C THR A 11 22.81 1.16 7.34
N CYS A 12 22.95 0.46 6.21
CA CYS A 12 24.21 0.39 5.47
C CYS A 12 24.50 1.60 4.56
N HIS A 13 23.49 2.26 3.96
CA HIS A 13 23.68 3.45 3.12
C HIS A 13 22.41 4.32 3.07
N TRP A 14 22.55 5.64 3.21
CA TRP A 14 21.43 6.60 3.15
C TRP A 14 20.67 6.53 1.82
N VAL A 15 21.40 6.31 0.71
CA VAL A 15 20.85 6.12 -0.64
C VAL A 15 19.91 4.92 -0.73
N VAL A 16 20.25 3.80 -0.08
CA VAL A 16 19.40 2.60 -0.09
C VAL A 16 18.08 2.86 0.66
N THR A 17 18.14 3.59 1.77
CA THR A 17 16.94 3.98 2.52
C THR A 17 16.04 4.89 1.69
N LEU A 18 16.63 5.84 0.96
CA LEU A 18 15.92 6.76 0.08
C LEU A 18 15.28 6.02 -1.10
N ALA A 19 16.00 5.07 -1.73
CA ALA A 19 15.47 4.25 -2.81
C ALA A 19 14.28 3.39 -2.36
N VAL A 20 14.38 2.74 -1.20
CA VAL A 20 13.27 1.94 -0.61
C VAL A 20 12.08 2.82 -0.27
N MET A 21 12.31 4.03 0.26
CA MET A 21 11.26 5.02 0.53
C MET A 21 10.53 5.42 -0.75
N CYS A 22 11.26 5.80 -1.81
CA CYS A 22 10.67 6.16 -3.10
C CYS A 22 9.89 5.00 -3.72
N ALA A 23 10.45 3.78 -3.73
CA ALA A 23 9.75 2.60 -4.23
C ALA A 23 8.44 2.36 -3.45
N SER A 24 8.49 2.46 -2.11
CA SER A 24 7.32 2.27 -1.26
C SER A 24 6.25 3.33 -1.51
N VAL A 25 6.63 4.59 -1.74
CA VAL A 25 5.67 5.67 -2.03
C VAL A 25 5.02 5.52 -3.41
N ILE A 26 5.75 5.03 -4.40
CA ILE A 26 5.21 4.76 -5.73
C ILE A 26 4.21 3.60 -5.66
N ILE A 27 4.56 2.51 -4.97
CA ILE A 27 3.66 1.37 -4.76
C ILE A 27 2.42 1.81 -3.98
N PHE A 28 2.59 2.55 -2.89
CA PHE A 28 1.47 3.05 -2.09
C PHE A 28 0.55 3.97 -2.90
N SER A 29 1.10 4.94 -3.63
CA SER A 29 0.30 5.91 -4.39
C SER A 29 -0.48 5.25 -5.54
N THR A 30 0.17 4.38 -6.33
CA THR A 30 -0.49 3.64 -7.40
C THR A 30 -1.55 2.67 -6.88
N ALA A 31 -1.25 1.92 -5.80
CA ALA A 31 -2.20 1.01 -5.19
C ALA A 31 -3.39 1.74 -4.56
N SER A 32 -3.18 2.93 -3.97
CA SER A 32 -4.26 3.77 -3.42
C SER A 32 -5.20 4.27 -4.51
N VAL A 33 -4.67 4.72 -5.66
CA VAL A 33 -5.50 5.10 -6.81
C VAL A 33 -6.29 3.89 -7.33
N ASN A 34 -5.64 2.73 -7.47
CA ASN A 34 -6.31 1.52 -7.92
C ASN A 34 -7.44 1.09 -6.97
N LEU A 35 -7.21 1.15 -5.66
CA LEU A 35 -8.24 0.93 -4.64
C LEU A 35 -9.42 1.87 -4.83
N PHE A 36 -9.17 3.17 -4.99
CA PHE A 36 -10.24 4.15 -5.17
C PHE A 36 -11.07 3.87 -6.43
N VAL A 37 -10.42 3.56 -7.54
CA VAL A 37 -11.09 3.19 -8.81
C VAL A 37 -11.91 1.91 -8.64
N MET A 38 -11.36 0.88 -7.97
CA MET A 38 -12.11 -0.35 -7.72
C MET A 38 -13.31 -0.11 -6.78
N ILE A 39 -13.15 0.63 -5.67
CA ILE A 39 -14.25 0.93 -4.75
C ILE A 39 -15.37 1.67 -5.50
N SER A 40 -15.03 2.72 -6.24
CA SER A 40 -16.01 3.53 -6.96
C SER A 40 -16.74 2.74 -8.05
N GLY A 41 -16.03 1.85 -8.76
CA GLY A 41 -16.62 0.91 -9.71
C GLY A 41 -17.62 -0.05 -9.05
N ASN A 42 -17.24 -0.66 -7.91
CA ASN A 42 -18.13 -1.57 -7.17
C ASN A 42 -19.37 -0.85 -6.64
N LEU A 43 -19.22 0.37 -6.12
CA LEU A 43 -20.35 1.18 -5.64
C LEU A 43 -21.31 1.54 -6.77
N ARG A 44 -20.80 1.94 -7.95
CA ARG A 44 -21.63 2.19 -9.13
C ARG A 44 -22.37 0.94 -9.59
N PHE A 45 -21.67 -0.20 -9.65
CA PHE A 45 -22.28 -1.45 -10.07
C PHE A 45 -23.37 -1.93 -9.09
N LEU A 46 -23.14 -1.79 -7.79
CA LEU A 46 -24.13 -2.08 -6.75
C LEU A 46 -25.34 -1.14 -6.83
N ALA A 47 -25.12 0.14 -7.15
CA ALA A 47 -26.20 1.11 -7.35
C ALA A 47 -27.04 0.81 -8.60
N GLU A 48 -26.44 0.33 -9.68
CA GLU A 48 -27.12 0.01 -10.93
C GLU A 48 -27.85 -1.36 -10.90
N HIS A 49 -27.27 -2.38 -10.25
CA HIS A 49 -27.73 -3.78 -10.36
C HIS A 49 -28.25 -4.37 -9.03
N GLY A 50 -28.17 -3.63 -7.92
CA GLY A 50 -28.70 -4.05 -6.62
C GLY A 50 -28.04 -5.31 -6.06
N VAL A 51 -28.79 -6.08 -5.25
CA VAL A 51 -28.26 -7.22 -4.48
C VAL A 51 -27.80 -8.39 -5.37
N MET A 52 -28.29 -8.49 -6.61
CA MET A 52 -27.83 -9.50 -7.59
C MET A 52 -26.35 -9.32 -7.97
N ALA A 53 -25.83 -8.09 -7.95
CA ALA A 53 -24.41 -7.79 -8.21
C ALA A 53 -23.44 -8.47 -7.23
N VAL A 54 -23.88 -8.68 -5.98
CA VAL A 54 -23.04 -9.26 -4.92
C VAL A 54 -22.79 -10.75 -5.16
N MET A 55 -23.78 -11.44 -5.72
CA MET A 55 -23.73 -12.89 -6.00
C MET A 55 -22.91 -13.23 -7.24
N GLU A 56 -22.82 -12.36 -8.25
CA GLU A 56 -22.14 -12.67 -9.52
C GLU A 56 -20.64 -12.35 -9.54
N GLY A 57 -20.11 -11.61 -8.56
CA GLY A 57 -18.67 -11.32 -8.53
C GLY A 57 -18.18 -10.30 -7.52
N ALA A 58 -19.07 -9.47 -6.95
CA ALA A 58 -18.63 -8.42 -6.03
C ALA A 58 -18.01 -8.96 -4.73
N LEU A 59 -18.35 -10.19 -4.30
CA LEU A 59 -17.70 -10.82 -3.13
C LEU A 59 -16.22 -11.11 -3.38
N HIS A 60 -15.87 -11.64 -4.55
CA HIS A 60 -14.47 -11.90 -4.92
C HIS A 60 -13.69 -10.59 -5.08
N GLN A 61 -14.34 -9.59 -5.70
CA GLN A 61 -13.75 -8.26 -5.86
C GLN A 61 -13.54 -7.55 -4.52
N SER A 62 -14.48 -7.68 -3.58
CA SER A 62 -14.35 -7.17 -2.21
C SER A 62 -13.17 -7.80 -1.47
N LEU A 63 -12.94 -9.11 -1.66
CA LEU A 63 -11.80 -9.81 -1.07
C LEU A 63 -10.46 -9.34 -1.68
N GLN A 64 -10.41 -9.13 -3.00
CA GLN A 64 -9.24 -8.51 -3.66
C GLN A 64 -8.98 -7.09 -3.15
N LEU A 65 -10.02 -6.28 -3.00
CA LEU A 65 -9.93 -4.94 -2.41
C LEU A 65 -9.37 -5.00 -0.99
N PHE A 66 -9.82 -5.93 -0.16
CA PHE A 66 -9.30 -6.12 1.19
C PHE A 66 -7.81 -6.49 1.19
N GLY A 67 -7.40 -7.43 0.34
CA GLY A 67 -5.98 -7.78 0.18
C GLY A 67 -5.13 -6.60 -0.30
N LEU A 68 -5.62 -5.84 -1.29
CA LEU A 68 -4.94 -4.68 -1.84
C LEU A 68 -4.82 -3.54 -0.82
N SER A 69 -5.84 -3.32 0.00
CA SER A 69 -5.82 -2.30 1.06
C SER A 69 -4.85 -2.67 2.19
N LEU A 70 -4.76 -3.95 2.57
CA LEU A 70 -3.70 -4.41 3.49
C LEU A 70 -2.30 -4.19 2.90
N ALA A 71 -2.07 -4.58 1.65
CA ALA A 71 -0.78 -4.39 0.97
C ALA A 71 -0.39 -2.91 0.85
N THR A 72 -1.37 -2.05 0.56
CA THR A 72 -1.21 -0.60 0.51
C THR A 72 -0.84 -0.05 1.90
N GLY A 73 -1.53 -0.47 2.95
CA GLY A 73 -1.21 -0.09 4.33
C GLY A 73 0.19 -0.50 4.78
N VAL A 74 0.63 -1.71 4.42
CA VAL A 74 2.00 -2.18 4.70
C VAL A 74 3.03 -1.29 4.00
N SER A 75 2.80 -0.95 2.73
CA SER A 75 3.69 -0.07 1.95
C SER A 75 3.78 1.34 2.56
N TYR A 76 2.66 1.87 3.06
CA TYR A 76 2.62 3.15 3.77
C TYR A 76 3.46 3.13 5.06
N VAL A 77 3.29 2.09 5.88
CA VAL A 77 4.07 1.95 7.13
C VAL A 77 5.57 1.84 6.84
N LEU A 78 5.94 1.09 5.80
CA LEU A 78 7.33 1.01 5.33
C LEU A 78 7.89 2.37 4.92
N PHE A 79 7.12 3.14 4.13
CA PHE A 79 7.49 4.51 3.74
C PHE A 79 7.75 5.39 4.97
N LYS A 80 6.81 5.43 5.92
CA LYS A 80 6.94 6.24 7.15
C LYS A 80 8.11 5.79 8.04
N ALA A 81 8.38 4.49 8.11
CA ALA A 81 9.53 3.97 8.84
C ALA A 81 10.86 4.41 8.19
N CYS A 82 10.96 4.37 6.86
CA CYS A 82 12.14 4.85 6.14
C CYS A 82 12.34 6.36 6.29
N GLU A 83 11.25 7.14 6.21
CA GLU A 83 11.26 8.59 6.44
C GLU A 83 11.81 8.91 7.83
N HIS A 84 11.31 8.26 8.88
CA HIS A 84 11.76 8.49 10.26
C HIS A 84 13.27 8.22 10.43
N VAL A 85 13.80 7.15 9.83
CA VAL A 85 15.24 6.86 9.90
C VAL A 85 16.07 7.86 9.10
N LEU A 86 15.58 8.28 7.93
CA LEU A 86 16.30 9.22 7.08
C LEU A 86 16.34 10.63 7.71
N VAL A 87 15.21 11.10 8.24
CA VAL A 87 15.11 12.37 8.98
C VAL A 87 16.00 12.33 10.22
N GLY A 88 15.99 11.23 10.98
CA GLY A 88 16.86 11.05 12.14
C GLY A 88 18.35 11.08 11.80
N LYS A 89 18.75 10.60 10.61
CA LYS A 89 20.13 10.68 10.12
C LYS A 89 20.51 12.06 9.58
N LEU A 90 19.55 12.85 9.10
CA LEU A 90 19.80 14.19 8.54
C LEU A 90 19.92 15.26 9.63
N LEU A 91 19.21 15.09 10.75
CA LEU A 91 19.21 16.00 11.90
C LEU A 91 20.27 15.67 12.97
N SER A 92 21.06 14.60 12.78
CA SER A 92 22.14 14.18 13.68
C SER A 92 23.51 14.52 13.12
#